data_AF-A0A4R2Q0Q6-F1
#
_entry.id   AF-A0A4R2Q0Q6-F1
#
_cell.length_a   1.000
_cell.length_b   1.000
_cell.length_c   1.000
_cell.angle_alpha   90.00
_cell.angle_beta   90.00
_cell.angle_gamma   90.00
#
_symmetry.space_group_name_H-M   'P 1'
#
loop_
_entity.id
_entity.type
_entity.pdbx_description
1 polymer ?
#
loop_
_entity_poly.entity_id
_entity_poly.type
_entity_poly.pdbx_seq_one_letter_code
_entity_poly.pdbx_strand_id
1 'polypeptide(L)'
;MWTRPRPALVGLALACGAIAGPAAAEKPLSAIDWLSDSVTQPAVRAAPPALSPGPRTEPIEVTPLTGTSADAVGLLPAQVSGLPRDLWGPGRPAEIARAIRAERVDTLPAIQALLFTLLLSELDPPEGARADKRGVLLLARLDKLLDLGALDQAQALVERAGPTDPELFRRWFDISLLTGQEDRACAAMRATPDVAPTFPARVFCLARGGDWNAAALTLETARALGFISDEDDELLARFLDPEQAEGAPPLPAPTRPSPLIFRMREAVGEPLATTRLPLAFARSDLRSNAGWKARIEAAERLARTGALPPNQLLGIWTERKPAASGGLWDRVAALQAFDVAMLAGKPGPVARALGPAWAAMVAAELEVPFAQLYGTRLARLELEGEAARLAFRIGLLGDDYEAIAQARQPASAEEGFLIALATGELDGVSPPDPLGAALIDGFGPGADPGAAQLRLLADGRLGEAILAAIDLITDGARGDIGDVTRALAVLRKVGLESVARQSALQLMLLERRG
;
A
#
# COMPACT_ATOMS: atom_id res chain seq x y z
N MET A 1 4.38 -80.92 -26.75
CA MET A 1 3.17 -81.01 -27.60
C MET A 1 2.67 -79.58 -27.80
N TRP A 2 2.97 -79.00 -28.97
CA TRP A 2 1.99 -78.66 -30.02
C TRP A 2 1.05 -77.52 -29.56
N THR A 3 0.89 -76.37 -30.22
CA THR A 3 1.22 -75.90 -31.57
C THR A 3 0.92 -74.39 -31.59
N ARG A 4 1.70 -73.59 -32.32
CA ARG A 4 1.27 -72.24 -32.75
C ARG A 4 0.12 -72.38 -33.76
N PRO A 5 -0.76 -71.37 -33.87
CA PRO A 5 -0.67 -70.50 -35.06
C PRO A 5 -0.94 -69.01 -34.77
N ARG A 6 -0.25 -68.14 -35.55
CA ARG A 6 -0.71 -66.80 -35.97
C ARG A 6 -1.60 -66.97 -37.23
N PRO A 7 -2.30 -65.97 -37.82
CA PRO A 7 -2.35 -64.51 -37.56
C PRO A 7 -3.79 -63.90 -37.66
N ALA A 8 -3.96 -62.60 -37.40
CA ALA A 8 -4.78 -61.69 -38.22
C ALA A 8 -4.65 -60.23 -37.74
N LEU A 9 -4.32 -59.37 -38.69
CA LEU A 9 -4.34 -57.91 -38.59
C LEU A 9 -5.79 -57.39 -38.51
N VAL A 10 -6.08 -56.52 -37.55
CA VAL A 10 -7.09 -55.47 -37.70
C VAL A 10 -6.50 -54.19 -37.11
N GLY A 11 -6.26 -53.21 -37.97
CA GLY A 11 -5.78 -51.89 -37.59
C GLY A 11 -6.90 -51.09 -36.91
N LEU A 12 -6.54 -50.43 -35.81
CA LEU A 12 -7.35 -49.38 -35.21
C LEU A 12 -6.46 -48.14 -35.08
N ALA A 13 -6.65 -47.19 -35.99
CA ALA A 13 -6.07 -45.87 -35.93
C ALA A 13 -6.74 -45.11 -34.76
N LEU A 14 -6.02 -44.93 -33.64
CA LEU A 14 -6.42 -43.99 -32.61
C LEU A 14 -6.12 -42.57 -33.11
N ALA A 15 -7.17 -41.85 -33.51
CA ALA A 15 -7.12 -40.41 -33.67
C ALA A 15 -7.05 -39.75 -32.27
N CYS A 16 -5.89 -39.22 -31.90
CA CYS A 16 -5.75 -38.30 -30.78
C CYS A 16 -6.46 -36.98 -31.12
N GLY A 17 -7.73 -36.87 -30.74
CA GLY A 17 -8.42 -35.58 -30.68
C GLY A 17 -7.86 -34.77 -29.52
N ALA A 18 -7.11 -33.71 -29.84
CA ALA A 18 -6.72 -32.68 -28.87
C ALA A 18 -7.99 -31.97 -28.38
N ILE A 19 -8.40 -32.27 -27.16
CA ILE A 19 -9.45 -31.51 -26.46
C ILE A 19 -8.78 -30.21 -26.00
N ALA A 20 -8.96 -29.14 -26.77
CA ALA A 20 -8.65 -27.81 -26.32
C ALA A 20 -9.64 -27.45 -25.20
N GLY A 21 -9.15 -27.45 -23.95
CA GLY A 21 -9.91 -26.92 -22.81
C GLY A 21 -10.15 -25.42 -22.97
N PRO A 22 -11.21 -24.86 -22.36
CA PRO A 22 -11.45 -23.43 -22.40
C PRO A 22 -10.26 -22.72 -21.75
N ALA A 23 -9.73 -21.70 -22.42
CA ALA A 23 -8.80 -20.77 -21.82
C ALA A 23 -9.48 -20.17 -20.58
N ALA A 24 -8.86 -20.35 -19.41
CA ALA A 24 -9.31 -19.69 -18.20
C ALA A 24 -9.31 -18.17 -18.44
N ALA A 25 -10.43 -17.52 -18.17
CA ALA A 25 -10.53 -16.07 -18.16
C ALA A 25 -9.44 -15.51 -17.25
N GLU A 26 -8.72 -14.50 -17.73
CA GLU A 26 -7.77 -13.72 -16.94
C GLU A 26 -8.49 -13.21 -15.67
N LYS A 27 -7.95 -13.54 -14.49
CA LYS A 27 -8.44 -12.94 -13.23
C LYS A 27 -8.38 -11.41 -13.35
N PRO A 28 -9.32 -10.66 -12.74
CA PRO A 28 -9.28 -9.21 -12.77
C PRO A 28 -7.90 -8.72 -12.31
N LEU A 29 -7.42 -7.63 -12.92
CA LEU A 29 -6.08 -7.07 -12.67
C LEU A 29 -5.91 -6.53 -11.23
N SER A 30 -6.95 -6.56 -10.40
CA SER A 30 -6.91 -6.23 -8.97
C SER A 30 -6.35 -7.40 -8.18
N ALA A 31 -5.23 -7.19 -7.47
CA ALA A 31 -4.75 -8.16 -6.47
C ALA A 31 -5.43 -8.00 -5.10
N ILE A 32 -6.38 -7.07 -5.00
CA ILE A 32 -7.06 -6.72 -3.76
C ILE A 32 -8.51 -7.19 -3.84
N ASP A 33 -8.83 -8.24 -3.08
CA ASP A 33 -10.12 -8.95 -3.09
C ASP A 33 -11.33 -8.11 -2.63
N TRP A 34 -11.10 -6.97 -1.97
CA TRP A 34 -12.17 -6.08 -1.49
C TRP A 34 -12.36 -4.85 -2.40
N LEU A 35 -11.40 -4.54 -3.27
CA LEU A 35 -11.64 -3.57 -4.32
C LEU A 35 -12.70 -4.17 -5.26
N SER A 36 -13.67 -3.37 -5.68
CA SER A 36 -14.84 -3.84 -6.41
C SER A 36 -14.49 -4.82 -7.56
N ASP A 37 -14.70 -6.12 -7.35
CA ASP A 37 -14.49 -7.20 -8.33
C ASP A 37 -15.65 -7.21 -9.31
N SER A 38 -15.59 -6.31 -10.28
CA SER A 38 -16.78 -6.06 -11.10
C SER A 38 -16.45 -5.83 -12.56
N VAL A 39 -15.67 -6.76 -13.11
CA VAL A 39 -15.66 -7.03 -14.54
C VAL A 39 -15.71 -8.54 -14.73
N THR A 40 -16.93 -9.10 -14.76
CA THR A 40 -17.22 -9.98 -15.90
C THR A 40 -17.94 -9.05 -16.87
N GLN A 41 -17.32 -8.68 -17.98
CA GLN A 41 -18.11 -8.04 -19.05
C GLN A 41 -19.31 -8.98 -19.33
N PRO A 42 -20.54 -8.48 -19.47
CA PRO A 42 -21.62 -9.32 -19.94
C PRO A 42 -21.15 -9.96 -21.24
N ALA A 43 -21.19 -11.29 -21.32
CA ALA A 43 -20.87 -12.01 -22.53
C ALA A 43 -21.69 -11.40 -23.65
N VAL A 44 -21.04 -10.66 -24.54
CA VAL A 44 -21.70 -10.08 -25.70
C VAL A 44 -22.25 -11.27 -26.48
N ARG A 45 -23.58 -11.41 -26.53
CA ARG A 45 -24.22 -12.39 -27.40
C ARG A 45 -23.64 -12.19 -28.79
N ALA A 46 -23.02 -13.23 -29.35
CA ALA A 46 -22.48 -13.18 -30.69
C ALA A 46 -23.54 -12.61 -31.64
N ALA A 47 -23.24 -11.49 -32.27
CA ALA A 47 -24.10 -10.94 -33.31
C ALA A 47 -24.28 -12.03 -34.39
N PRO A 48 -25.50 -12.23 -34.93
CA PRO A 48 -25.69 -13.14 -36.04
C PRO A 48 -24.76 -12.74 -37.20
N PRO A 49 -24.17 -13.70 -37.93
CA PRO A 49 -23.19 -13.39 -38.96
C PRO A 49 -23.80 -12.47 -40.00
N ALA A 50 -23.13 -11.35 -40.26
CA ALA A 50 -23.51 -10.45 -41.33
C ALA A 50 -23.43 -11.19 -42.68
N LEU A 51 -24.54 -11.21 -43.41
CA LEU A 51 -24.62 -11.72 -44.78
C LEU A 51 -24.00 -10.69 -45.73
N SER A 52 -22.66 -10.62 -45.76
CA SER A 52 -21.80 -10.20 -46.88
C SER A 52 -20.42 -9.79 -46.35
N PRO A 53 -19.29 -10.29 -46.91
CA PRO A 53 -17.99 -9.78 -46.58
C PRO A 53 -17.79 -8.42 -47.27
N GLY A 54 -18.00 -7.33 -46.53
CA GLY A 54 -17.47 -6.02 -46.93
C GLY A 54 -15.94 -6.04 -46.99
N PRO A 55 -15.31 -5.17 -47.78
CA PRO A 55 -13.85 -5.10 -47.87
C PRO A 55 -13.24 -4.91 -46.49
N ARG A 56 -12.25 -5.75 -46.15
CA ARG A 56 -11.51 -5.69 -44.89
C ARG A 56 -10.81 -4.33 -44.82
N THR A 57 -11.38 -3.39 -44.07
CA THR A 57 -10.65 -2.20 -43.64
C THR A 57 -9.55 -2.69 -42.71
N GLU A 58 -8.29 -2.44 -43.09
CA GLU A 58 -7.16 -2.63 -42.18
C GLU A 58 -7.46 -1.92 -40.85
N PRO A 59 -7.16 -2.53 -39.70
CA PRO A 59 -7.31 -1.85 -38.43
C PRO A 59 -6.44 -0.61 -38.46
N ILE A 60 -7.07 0.56 -38.41
CA ILE A 60 -6.36 1.83 -38.25
C ILE A 60 -5.80 1.81 -36.83
N GLU A 61 -4.52 1.50 -36.69
CA GLU A 61 -3.77 1.74 -35.45
C GLU A 61 -3.67 3.26 -35.27
N VAL A 62 -4.65 3.82 -34.54
CA VAL A 62 -4.55 5.17 -34.04
C VAL A 62 -3.54 5.13 -32.90
N THR A 63 -2.29 5.48 -33.20
CA THR A 63 -1.34 5.87 -32.17
C THR A 63 -1.66 7.33 -31.83
N PRO A 64 -2.20 7.66 -30.64
CA PRO A 64 -2.21 9.06 -30.23
C PRO A 64 -0.77 9.52 -30.14
N LEU A 65 -0.36 10.42 -31.05
CA LEU A 65 0.86 11.19 -30.85
C LEU A 65 0.69 11.98 -29.54
N THR A 66 1.74 12.01 -28.73
CA THR A 66 1.89 12.89 -27.55
C THR A 66 0.94 12.65 -26.36
N GLY A 67 0.72 11.39 -25.96
CA GLY A 67 0.21 11.07 -24.62
C GLY A 67 1.33 10.54 -23.71
N THR A 68 1.57 11.18 -22.56
CA THR A 68 2.44 10.63 -21.51
C THR A 68 1.90 9.26 -21.10
N SER A 69 2.75 8.23 -21.03
CA SER A 69 2.33 6.88 -20.59
C SER A 69 1.72 6.98 -19.19
N ALA A 70 0.57 6.33 -18.95
CA ALA A 70 -0.03 6.27 -17.63
C ALA A 70 0.92 5.66 -16.58
N ASP A 71 1.74 4.69 -16.99
CA ASP A 71 2.76 4.08 -16.12
C ASP A 71 3.88 5.05 -15.73
N ALA A 72 4.09 6.13 -16.50
CA ALA A 72 5.09 7.15 -16.22
C ALA A 72 4.68 8.14 -15.13
N VAL A 73 3.40 8.16 -14.76
CA VAL A 73 2.86 9.15 -13.83
C VAL A 73 3.47 8.97 -12.44
N GLY A 74 3.84 10.07 -11.81
CA GLY A 74 4.34 10.11 -10.44
C GLY A 74 4.05 11.46 -9.78
N LEU A 75 4.11 11.47 -8.45
CA LEU A 75 4.00 12.67 -7.61
C LEU A 75 5.37 13.18 -7.16
N LEU A 76 6.40 12.31 -7.17
CA LEU A 76 7.77 12.64 -6.77
C LEU A 76 8.67 12.66 -8.02
N PRO A 77 9.22 13.82 -8.42
CA PRO A 77 10.20 13.86 -9.50
C PRO A 77 11.53 13.25 -9.03
N ALA A 78 12.39 12.86 -9.98
CA ALA A 78 13.67 12.19 -9.72
C ALA A 78 14.58 12.95 -8.73
N GLN A 79 14.54 14.29 -8.72
CA GLN A 79 15.33 15.10 -7.79
C GLN A 79 14.87 14.97 -6.33
N VAL A 80 13.59 14.63 -6.11
CA VAL A 80 13.00 14.45 -4.78
C VAL A 80 13.12 12.99 -4.33
N SER A 81 12.88 12.04 -5.23
CA SER A 81 12.96 10.61 -4.88
C SER A 81 14.38 10.08 -4.83
N GLY A 82 15.32 10.71 -5.54
CA GLY A 82 16.68 10.18 -5.74
C GLY A 82 16.73 8.97 -6.67
N LEU A 83 15.61 8.56 -7.26
CA LEU A 83 15.52 7.41 -8.16
C LEU A 83 15.65 7.86 -9.63
N PRO A 84 16.43 7.17 -10.47
CA PRO A 84 16.52 7.46 -11.90
C PRO A 84 15.20 7.15 -12.61
N ARG A 85 14.86 7.88 -13.68
CA ARG A 85 13.58 7.71 -14.38
C ARG A 85 13.50 6.37 -15.12
N ASP A 86 14.61 5.88 -15.65
CA ASP A 86 14.74 4.61 -16.39
C ASP A 86 14.89 3.38 -15.47
N LEU A 87 14.42 3.48 -14.22
CA LEU A 87 14.61 2.50 -13.15
C LEU A 87 14.31 1.05 -13.53
N TRP A 88 13.33 0.84 -14.41
CA TRP A 88 12.87 -0.51 -14.79
C TRP A 88 13.72 -1.16 -15.89
N GLY A 89 14.47 -0.37 -16.68
CA GLY A 89 15.27 -0.85 -17.81
C GLY A 89 14.50 -1.81 -18.73
N PRO A 90 15.08 -2.96 -19.13
CA PRO A 90 14.43 -3.97 -19.97
C PRO A 90 13.49 -4.91 -19.21
N GLY A 91 13.05 -4.52 -18.01
CA GLY A 91 12.15 -5.31 -17.17
C GLY A 91 10.79 -5.62 -17.83
N ARG A 92 10.11 -6.65 -17.35
CA ARG A 92 8.79 -7.02 -17.87
C ARG A 92 7.68 -6.37 -17.03
N PRO A 93 6.75 -5.58 -17.61
CA PRO A 93 5.71 -4.89 -16.84
C PRO A 93 4.88 -5.79 -15.91
N ALA A 94 4.47 -6.97 -16.39
CA ALA A 94 3.73 -7.95 -15.55
C ALA A 94 4.59 -8.54 -14.41
N GLU A 95 5.90 -8.63 -14.66
CA GLU A 95 6.99 -8.91 -13.70
C GLU A 95 6.91 -8.05 -12.46
N ILE A 96 7.15 -6.78 -12.77
CA ILE A 96 7.26 -5.67 -11.84
C ILE A 96 5.92 -5.45 -11.13
N ALA A 97 4.80 -5.46 -11.86
CA ALA A 97 3.48 -5.31 -11.25
C ALA A 97 3.19 -6.39 -10.21
N ARG A 98 3.59 -7.64 -10.48
CA ARG A 98 3.44 -8.75 -9.53
C ARG A 98 4.35 -8.58 -8.32
N ALA A 99 5.60 -8.16 -8.51
CA ALA A 99 6.52 -7.86 -7.42
C ALA A 99 5.97 -6.76 -6.51
N ILE A 100 5.55 -5.62 -7.10
CA ILE A 100 4.92 -4.51 -6.37
C ILE A 100 3.72 -4.99 -5.53
N ARG A 101 2.83 -5.81 -6.11
CA ARG A 101 1.64 -6.31 -5.39
C ARG A 101 1.99 -7.30 -4.28
N ALA A 102 3.07 -8.06 -4.43
CA ALA A 102 3.52 -9.05 -3.45
C ALA A 102 4.13 -8.41 -2.19
N GLU A 103 4.55 -7.15 -2.27
CA GLU A 103 5.17 -6.45 -1.14
C GLU A 103 4.27 -6.45 0.10
N ARG A 104 4.87 -6.77 1.25
CA ARG A 104 4.17 -6.89 2.54
C ARG A 104 4.02 -5.53 3.19
N VAL A 105 2.88 -5.32 3.85
CA VAL A 105 2.57 -4.06 4.56
C VAL A 105 3.31 -3.96 5.89
N ASP A 106 3.58 -5.12 6.52
CA ASP A 106 4.31 -5.22 7.79
C ASP A 106 5.81 -5.42 7.54
N THR A 107 6.54 -4.31 7.65
CA THR A 107 8.00 -4.20 7.45
C THR A 107 8.57 -3.04 8.29
N LEU A 108 9.88 -2.80 8.22
CA LEU A 108 10.55 -1.69 8.91
C LEU A 108 10.10 -0.32 8.33
N PRO A 109 9.99 0.74 9.15
CA PRO A 109 9.50 2.03 8.64
C PRO A 109 10.39 2.66 7.56
N ALA A 110 11.71 2.46 7.60
CA ALA A 110 12.62 2.92 6.53
C ALA A 110 12.36 2.21 5.19
N ILE A 111 12.08 0.91 5.24
CA ILE A 111 11.74 0.10 4.06
C ILE A 111 10.37 0.46 3.52
N GLN A 112 9.42 0.72 4.41
CA GLN A 112 8.11 1.22 4.01
C GLN A 112 8.22 2.60 3.36
N ALA A 113 9.02 3.52 3.91
CA ALA A 113 9.28 4.83 3.31
C ALA A 113 9.94 4.72 1.92
N LEU A 114 10.87 3.78 1.73
CA LEU A 114 11.44 3.46 0.41
C LEU A 114 10.37 2.93 -0.55
N LEU A 115 9.49 2.03 -0.11
CA LEU A 115 8.37 1.55 -0.92
C LEU A 115 7.45 2.70 -1.33
N PHE A 116 7.07 3.59 -0.41
CA PHE A 116 6.31 4.80 -0.74
C PHE A 116 7.02 5.68 -1.77
N THR A 117 8.31 5.89 -1.60
CA THR A 117 9.13 6.67 -2.55
C THR A 117 9.08 6.04 -3.95
N LEU A 118 9.25 4.72 -4.05
CA LEU A 118 9.15 3.97 -5.30
C LEU A 118 7.74 4.08 -5.92
N LEU A 119 6.69 3.86 -5.12
CA LEU A 119 5.30 3.87 -5.56
C LEU A 119 4.81 5.25 -6.00
N LEU A 120 5.42 6.34 -5.52
CA LEU A 120 5.02 7.71 -5.84
C LEU A 120 5.97 8.40 -6.84
N SER A 121 7.08 7.78 -7.21
CA SER A 121 8.06 8.36 -8.14
C SER A 121 7.55 8.47 -9.57
N GLU A 122 8.03 9.47 -10.29
CA GLU A 122 7.88 9.59 -11.75
C GLU A 122 8.94 8.71 -12.42
N LEU A 123 8.52 7.60 -13.02
CA LEU A 123 9.40 6.54 -13.56
C LEU A 123 8.96 6.18 -14.96
N ASP A 124 9.85 6.25 -15.95
CA ASP A 124 9.56 5.84 -17.32
C ASP A 124 9.14 4.34 -17.36
N PRO A 125 8.18 3.94 -18.20
CA PRO A 125 7.80 2.53 -18.33
C PRO A 125 9.00 1.69 -18.82
N PRO A 126 9.00 0.36 -18.58
CA PRO A 126 10.07 -0.51 -19.03
C PRO A 126 10.29 -0.42 -20.55
N GLU A 127 11.54 -0.59 -20.97
CA GLU A 127 11.93 -0.52 -22.38
C GLU A 127 11.15 -1.53 -23.23
N GLY A 128 10.66 -1.09 -24.39
CA GLY A 128 9.89 -1.94 -25.29
C GLY A 128 8.50 -2.32 -24.76
N ALA A 129 8.00 -1.69 -23.68
CA ALA A 129 6.62 -1.84 -23.26
C ALA A 129 5.66 -1.47 -24.39
N ARG A 130 4.80 -2.42 -24.76
CA ARG A 130 3.83 -2.26 -25.84
C ARG A 130 2.68 -1.33 -25.42
N ALA A 131 2.13 -0.61 -26.38
CA ALA A 131 1.05 0.36 -26.16
C ALA A 131 -0.27 -0.24 -25.65
N ASP A 132 -0.48 -1.55 -25.82
CA ASP A 132 -1.65 -2.30 -25.34
C ASP A 132 -1.60 -2.64 -23.83
N LYS A 133 -0.44 -2.50 -23.19
CA LYS A 133 -0.22 -2.78 -21.75
C LYS A 133 0.00 -1.53 -20.90
N ARG A 134 -0.38 -0.35 -21.41
CA ARG A 134 -0.29 0.92 -20.69
C ARG A 134 -1.13 0.87 -19.42
N GLY A 135 -0.55 1.28 -18.29
CA GLY A 135 -1.23 1.46 -17.01
C GLY A 135 -1.14 0.27 -16.05
N VAL A 136 -0.56 -0.87 -16.46
CA VAL A 136 -0.45 -2.06 -15.58
C VAL A 136 0.42 -1.79 -14.36
N LEU A 137 1.50 -1.01 -14.51
CA LEU A 137 2.35 -0.64 -13.39
C LEU A 137 1.66 0.41 -12.50
N LEU A 138 1.00 1.39 -13.12
CA LEU A 138 0.20 2.36 -12.37
C LEU A 138 -0.88 1.68 -11.52
N LEU A 139 -1.61 0.71 -12.08
CA LEU A 139 -2.61 -0.06 -11.35
C LEU A 139 -1.99 -0.83 -10.18
N ALA A 140 -0.85 -1.51 -10.40
CA ALA A 140 -0.15 -2.21 -9.32
C ALA A 140 0.30 -1.25 -8.20
N ARG A 141 0.75 -0.04 -8.56
CA ARG A 141 1.12 1.00 -7.60
C ARG A 141 -0.08 1.52 -6.82
N LEU A 142 -1.19 1.81 -7.49
CA LEU A 142 -2.43 2.26 -6.86
C LEU A 142 -2.97 1.19 -5.90
N ASP A 143 -3.02 -0.07 -6.35
CA ASP A 143 -3.45 -1.19 -5.51
C ASP A 143 -2.55 -1.26 -4.27
N LYS A 144 -1.21 -1.27 -4.41
CA LYS A 144 -0.32 -1.31 -3.24
C LYS A 144 -0.47 -0.11 -2.31
N LEU A 145 -0.72 1.10 -2.83
CA LEU A 145 -1.02 2.27 -1.99
C LEU A 145 -2.33 2.10 -1.20
N LEU A 146 -3.34 1.43 -1.78
CA LEU A 146 -4.58 1.12 -1.08
C LEU A 146 -4.38 0.08 0.02
N ASP A 147 -3.56 -0.95 -0.22
CA ASP A 147 -3.15 -1.91 0.82
C ASP A 147 -2.47 -1.21 2.00
N LEU A 148 -1.63 -0.22 1.70
CA LEU A 148 -0.92 0.62 2.68
C LEU A 148 -1.83 1.66 3.36
N GLY A 149 -3.10 1.82 2.94
CA GLY A 149 -4.01 2.84 3.48
C GLY A 149 -3.73 4.27 2.99
N ALA A 150 -2.88 4.44 1.97
CA ALA A 150 -2.42 5.72 1.44
C ALA A 150 -3.39 6.33 0.42
N LEU A 151 -4.63 6.55 0.83
CA LEU A 151 -5.70 6.94 -0.08
C LEU A 151 -5.52 8.35 -0.66
N ASP A 152 -5.01 9.29 0.13
CA ASP A 152 -4.81 10.67 -0.33
C ASP A 152 -3.72 10.69 -1.43
N GLN A 153 -2.65 9.90 -1.26
CA GLN A 153 -1.57 9.74 -2.23
C GLN A 153 -2.05 8.98 -3.47
N ALA A 154 -2.80 7.88 -3.29
CA ALA A 154 -3.38 7.12 -4.40
C ALA A 154 -4.34 7.99 -5.23
N GLN A 155 -5.16 8.81 -4.56
CA GLN A 155 -6.07 9.74 -5.22
C GLN A 155 -5.31 10.76 -6.08
N ALA A 156 -4.30 11.41 -5.50
CA ALA A 156 -3.50 12.39 -6.23
C ALA A 156 -2.80 11.76 -7.46
N LEU A 157 -2.31 10.52 -7.32
CA LEU A 157 -1.65 9.80 -8.40
C LEU A 157 -2.61 9.43 -9.54
N VAL A 158 -3.79 8.88 -9.23
CA VAL A 158 -4.78 8.50 -10.25
C VAL A 158 -5.42 9.73 -10.91
N GLU A 159 -5.63 10.84 -10.18
CA GLU A 159 -6.13 12.09 -10.74
C GLU A 159 -5.12 12.72 -11.70
N ARG A 160 -3.81 12.65 -11.38
CA ARG A 160 -2.74 13.09 -12.28
C ARG A 160 -2.66 12.25 -13.55
N ALA A 161 -2.94 10.95 -13.46
CA ALA A 161 -2.96 10.07 -14.62
C ALA A 161 -4.16 10.31 -15.54
N GLY A 162 -5.24 10.90 -15.02
CA GLY A 162 -6.51 11.03 -15.71
C GLY A 162 -7.29 9.70 -15.66
N PRO A 163 -8.36 9.60 -14.84
CA PRO A 163 -9.13 8.36 -14.71
C PRO A 163 -10.11 8.17 -15.88
N THR A 164 -9.62 8.21 -17.13
CA THR A 164 -10.45 8.01 -18.34
C THR A 164 -10.51 6.55 -18.76
N ASP A 165 -9.55 5.74 -18.32
CA ASP A 165 -9.57 4.29 -18.48
C ASP A 165 -10.50 3.64 -17.44
N PRO A 166 -11.31 2.62 -17.80
CA PRO A 166 -12.24 1.97 -16.88
C PRO A 166 -11.59 1.40 -15.60
N GLU A 167 -10.41 0.78 -15.70
CA GLU A 167 -9.74 0.20 -14.53
C GLU A 167 -9.22 1.30 -13.59
N LEU A 168 -8.68 2.39 -14.14
CA LEU A 168 -8.25 3.56 -13.36
C LEU A 168 -9.43 4.30 -12.73
N PHE A 169 -10.51 4.49 -13.50
CA PHE A 169 -11.74 5.09 -12.99
C PHE A 169 -12.32 4.28 -11.83
N ARG A 170 -12.26 2.95 -11.90
CA ARG A 170 -12.69 2.09 -10.79
C ARG A 170 -11.91 2.36 -9.50
N ARG A 171 -10.57 2.42 -9.57
CA ARG A 171 -9.74 2.76 -8.39
C ARG A 171 -10.06 4.15 -7.89
N TRP A 172 -10.17 5.13 -8.79
CA TRP A 172 -10.53 6.49 -8.41
C TRP A 172 -11.91 6.58 -7.75
N PHE A 173 -12.91 5.83 -8.23
CA PHE A 173 -14.24 5.77 -7.63
C PHE A 173 -14.19 5.15 -6.23
N ASP A 174 -13.56 3.98 -6.08
CA ASP A 174 -13.38 3.30 -4.79
C ASP A 174 -12.65 4.19 -3.76
N ILE A 175 -11.58 4.88 -4.18
CA ILE A 175 -10.84 5.87 -3.37
C ILE A 175 -11.74 7.05 -2.99
N SER A 176 -12.51 7.57 -3.95
CA SER A 176 -13.40 8.72 -3.72
C SER A 176 -14.50 8.38 -2.71
N LEU A 177 -15.04 7.17 -2.76
CA LEU A 177 -15.95 6.68 -1.74
C LEU A 177 -15.28 6.70 -0.37
N LEU A 178 -14.11 6.07 -0.20
CA LEU A 178 -13.46 6.00 1.11
C LEU A 178 -12.97 7.36 1.65
N THR A 179 -12.66 8.33 0.78
CA THR A 179 -12.20 9.67 1.18
C THR A 179 -13.33 10.69 1.39
N GLY A 180 -14.56 10.41 0.97
CA GLY A 180 -15.69 11.36 1.13
C GLY A 180 -15.97 12.28 -0.03
N GLN A 181 -15.62 11.80 -1.22
CA GLN A 181 -15.81 12.49 -2.48
C GLN A 181 -16.79 11.74 -3.38
N GLU A 182 -17.70 10.95 -2.79
CA GLU A 182 -18.75 10.22 -3.51
C GLU A 182 -19.57 11.10 -4.46
N ASP A 183 -19.91 12.33 -4.08
CA ASP A 183 -20.73 13.22 -4.91
C ASP A 183 -19.97 13.62 -6.19
N ARG A 184 -18.68 13.95 -6.07
CA ARG A 184 -17.78 14.22 -7.20
C ARG A 184 -17.66 12.97 -8.08
N ALA A 185 -17.50 11.80 -7.47
CA ALA A 185 -17.37 10.53 -8.16
C ALA A 185 -18.63 10.14 -8.95
N CYS A 186 -19.80 10.31 -8.35
CA CYS A 186 -21.08 10.05 -8.99
C CYS A 186 -21.44 11.08 -10.06
N ALA A 187 -21.06 12.35 -9.89
CA ALA A 187 -21.21 13.34 -10.95
C ALA A 187 -20.36 12.97 -12.18
N ALA A 188 -19.09 12.59 -11.97
CA ALA A 188 -18.22 12.13 -13.04
C ALA A 188 -18.77 10.88 -13.74
N MET A 189 -19.21 9.87 -12.97
CA MET A 189 -19.79 8.63 -13.53
C MET A 189 -21.03 8.91 -14.40
N ARG A 190 -21.91 9.81 -13.97
CA ARG A 190 -23.10 10.19 -14.77
C ARG A 190 -22.73 10.93 -16.06
N ALA A 191 -21.66 11.71 -16.04
CA ALA A 191 -21.14 12.39 -17.22
C ALA A 191 -20.44 11.43 -18.20
N THR A 192 -19.96 10.27 -17.72
CA THR A 192 -19.29 9.24 -18.53
C THR A 192 -19.91 7.85 -18.31
N PRO A 193 -21.14 7.60 -18.79
CA PRO A 193 -21.85 6.34 -18.53
C PRO A 193 -21.11 5.08 -18.96
N ASP A 194 -20.30 5.16 -20.02
CA ASP A 194 -19.52 4.03 -20.55
C ASP A 194 -18.39 3.58 -19.61
N VAL A 195 -18.05 4.39 -18.61
CA VAL A 195 -17.00 4.12 -17.61
C VAL A 195 -17.61 3.60 -16.29
N ALA A 196 -18.94 3.57 -16.17
CA ALA A 196 -19.60 3.05 -14.98
C ALA A 196 -19.24 1.56 -14.79
N PRO A 197 -18.59 1.19 -13.67
CA PRO A 197 -18.02 -0.15 -13.54
C PRO A 197 -19.11 -1.22 -13.35
N THR A 198 -20.23 -0.88 -12.70
CA THR A 198 -21.23 -1.86 -12.25
C THR A 198 -22.65 -1.31 -12.20
N PHE A 199 -23.65 -2.22 -12.23
CA PHE A 199 -25.04 -1.86 -11.95
C PHE A 199 -25.23 -1.29 -10.53
N PRO A 200 -24.71 -1.90 -9.45
CA PRO A 200 -24.76 -1.30 -8.11
C PRO A 200 -24.24 0.14 -8.03
N ALA A 201 -23.08 0.40 -8.63
CA ALA A 201 -22.47 1.73 -8.63
C ALA A 201 -23.33 2.75 -9.40
N ARG A 202 -23.91 2.32 -10.53
CA ARG A 202 -24.85 3.13 -11.31
C ARG A 202 -26.12 3.45 -10.53
N VAL A 203 -26.74 2.46 -9.87
CA VAL A 203 -27.93 2.65 -9.03
C VAL A 203 -27.62 3.65 -7.91
N PHE A 204 -26.51 3.43 -7.19
CA PHE A 204 -26.05 4.33 -6.14
C PHE A 204 -25.86 5.77 -6.63
N CYS A 205 -25.21 5.96 -7.77
CA CYS A 205 -24.94 7.29 -8.30
C CYS A 205 -26.16 7.98 -8.93
N LEU A 206 -27.13 7.23 -9.46
CA LEU A 206 -28.42 7.79 -9.90
C LEU A 206 -29.21 8.32 -8.70
N ALA A 207 -29.33 7.52 -7.63
CA ALA A 207 -30.01 7.90 -6.40
C ALA A 207 -29.32 9.08 -5.69
N ARG A 208 -27.98 9.04 -5.51
CA ARG A 208 -27.19 10.19 -5.02
C ARG A 208 -27.38 11.43 -5.89
N GLY A 209 -27.59 11.23 -7.18
CA GLY A 209 -27.88 12.26 -8.15
C GLY A 209 -29.31 12.81 -8.14
N GLY A 210 -30.20 12.26 -7.31
CA GLY A 210 -31.61 12.63 -7.17
C GLY A 210 -32.57 11.91 -8.13
N ASP A 211 -32.08 11.03 -9.00
CA ASP A 211 -32.90 10.30 -9.97
C ASP A 211 -33.29 8.91 -9.43
N TRP A 212 -34.14 8.92 -8.39
CA TRP A 212 -34.62 7.72 -7.70
C TRP A 212 -35.38 6.77 -8.62
N ASN A 213 -36.15 7.30 -9.57
CA ASN A 213 -36.91 6.50 -10.53
C ASN A 213 -35.98 5.75 -11.49
N ALA A 214 -34.95 6.42 -12.03
CA ALA A 214 -33.97 5.73 -12.86
C ALA A 214 -33.14 4.73 -12.06
N ALA A 215 -32.83 5.03 -10.80
CA ALA A 215 -32.13 4.10 -9.91
C ALA A 215 -32.94 2.81 -9.68
N ALA A 216 -34.22 2.94 -9.33
CA ALA A 216 -35.14 1.80 -9.13
C ALA A 216 -35.32 0.98 -10.41
N LEU A 217 -35.56 1.63 -11.56
CA LEU A 217 -35.66 0.94 -12.84
C LEU A 217 -34.36 0.20 -13.21
N THR A 218 -33.21 0.81 -12.92
CA THR A 218 -31.90 0.18 -13.15
C THR A 218 -31.71 -1.05 -12.27
N LEU A 219 -32.13 -0.99 -10.99
CA LEU A 219 -32.08 -2.11 -10.05
C LEU A 219 -32.95 -3.28 -10.54
N GLU A 220 -34.22 -3.03 -10.85
CA GLU A 220 -35.15 -4.07 -11.34
C GLU A 220 -34.65 -4.70 -12.65
N THR A 221 -34.09 -3.89 -13.55
CA THR A 221 -33.50 -4.39 -14.81
C THR A 221 -32.28 -5.28 -14.52
N ALA A 222 -31.38 -4.85 -13.62
CA ALA A 222 -30.20 -5.62 -13.25
C ALA A 222 -30.59 -6.95 -12.57
N ARG A 223 -31.60 -6.93 -11.69
CA ARG A 223 -32.19 -8.11 -11.04
C ARG A 223 -32.75 -9.09 -12.06
N ALA A 224 -33.61 -8.61 -12.96
CA ALA A 224 -34.22 -9.46 -13.99
C ALA A 224 -33.20 -10.12 -14.94
N LEU A 225 -32.05 -9.46 -15.15
CA LEU A 225 -30.96 -9.97 -15.99
C LEU A 225 -29.92 -10.80 -15.22
N GLY A 226 -30.05 -10.92 -13.90
CA GLY A 226 -29.12 -11.66 -13.04
C GLY A 226 -27.75 -11.00 -12.88
N PHE A 227 -27.66 -9.67 -12.98
CA PHE A 227 -26.42 -8.90 -12.83
C PHE A 227 -26.18 -8.38 -11.41
N ILE A 228 -27.05 -8.71 -10.46
CA ILE A 228 -26.97 -8.31 -9.06
C ILE A 228 -27.13 -9.54 -8.17
N SER A 229 -26.32 -9.62 -7.11
CA SER A 229 -26.45 -10.67 -6.10
C SER A 229 -27.65 -10.39 -5.19
N ASP A 230 -28.20 -11.42 -4.55
CA ASP A 230 -29.30 -11.23 -3.58
C ASP A 230 -28.88 -10.31 -2.42
N GLU A 231 -27.61 -10.37 -2.00
CA GLU A 231 -27.05 -9.51 -0.96
C GLU A 231 -26.98 -8.04 -1.38
N ASP A 232 -26.51 -7.76 -2.60
CA ASP A 232 -26.46 -6.40 -3.14
C ASP A 232 -27.86 -5.85 -3.41
N ASP A 233 -28.78 -6.71 -3.86
CA ASP A 233 -30.17 -6.36 -4.13
C ASP A 233 -30.90 -5.92 -2.86
N GLU A 234 -30.76 -6.67 -1.77
CA GLU A 234 -31.37 -6.31 -0.49
C GLU A 234 -30.81 -4.98 0.05
N LEU A 235 -29.49 -4.78 -0.03
CA LEU A 235 -28.85 -3.53 0.40
C LEU A 235 -29.29 -2.34 -0.46
N LEU A 236 -29.36 -2.50 -1.79
CA LEU A 236 -29.79 -1.45 -2.70
C LEU A 236 -31.28 -1.14 -2.58
N ALA A 237 -32.13 -2.15 -2.35
CA ALA A 237 -33.55 -1.94 -2.07
C ALA A 237 -33.75 -1.07 -0.80
N ARG A 238 -33.07 -1.41 0.31
CA ARG A 238 -33.08 -0.60 1.55
C ARG A 238 -32.52 0.82 1.34
N PHE A 239 -31.52 0.95 0.47
CA PHE A 239 -30.93 2.25 0.13
C PHE A 239 -31.86 3.15 -0.69
N LEU A 240 -32.63 2.58 -1.62
CA LEU A 240 -33.58 3.33 -2.44
C LEU A 240 -34.90 3.63 -1.73
N ASP A 241 -35.30 2.75 -0.82
CA ASP A 241 -36.56 2.86 -0.08
C ASP A 241 -36.33 2.64 1.43
N PRO A 242 -36.07 3.72 2.18
CA PRO A 242 -35.86 3.65 3.62
C PRO A 242 -37.06 3.09 4.41
N GLU A 243 -38.29 3.19 3.89
CA GLU A 243 -39.47 2.66 4.57
C GLU A 243 -39.45 1.12 4.60
N GLN A 244 -38.88 0.49 3.57
CA GLN A 244 -38.67 -0.97 3.57
C GLN A 244 -37.63 -1.43 4.59
N ALA A 245 -36.72 -0.56 5.01
CA ALA A 245 -35.75 -0.88 6.05
C ALA A 245 -36.37 -0.80 7.46
N GLU A 246 -37.48 -0.07 7.63
CA GLU A 246 -38.10 0.14 8.94
C GLU A 246 -38.76 -1.16 9.45
N GLY A 247 -38.16 -1.75 10.49
CA GLY A 247 -38.62 -3.01 11.10
C GLY A 247 -38.06 -4.28 10.44
N ALA A 248 -37.23 -4.15 9.41
CA ALA A 248 -36.51 -5.27 8.82
C ALA A 248 -35.40 -5.79 9.78
N PRO A 249 -35.06 -7.09 9.74
CA PRO A 249 -33.89 -7.60 10.46
C PRO A 249 -32.61 -6.93 9.94
N PRO A 250 -31.56 -6.76 10.76
CA PRO A 250 -30.27 -6.24 10.30
C PRO A 250 -29.72 -7.05 9.13
N LEU A 251 -29.08 -6.39 8.17
CA LEU A 251 -28.43 -7.07 7.06
C LEU A 251 -27.30 -7.97 7.58
N PRO A 252 -27.13 -9.19 7.04
CA PRO A 252 -25.98 -10.03 7.34
C PRO A 252 -24.67 -9.26 7.16
N ALA A 253 -23.70 -9.45 8.04
CA ALA A 253 -22.39 -8.81 7.89
C ALA A 253 -21.71 -9.32 6.61
N PRO A 254 -21.23 -8.44 5.71
CA PRO A 254 -20.59 -8.87 4.48
C PRO A 254 -19.25 -9.51 4.81
N THR A 255 -18.90 -10.58 4.10
CA THR A 255 -17.61 -11.25 4.28
C THR A 255 -16.44 -10.39 3.81
N ARG A 256 -16.63 -9.62 2.72
CA ARG A 256 -15.67 -8.65 2.19
C ARG A 256 -16.40 -7.42 1.65
N PRO A 257 -16.60 -6.37 2.45
CA PRO A 257 -17.28 -5.17 1.96
C PRO A 257 -16.41 -4.45 0.93
N SER A 258 -16.98 -4.11 -0.22
CA SER A 258 -16.41 -3.09 -1.11
C SER A 258 -16.62 -1.69 -0.53
N PRO A 259 -15.88 -0.65 -1.00
CA PRO A 259 -16.14 0.74 -0.62
C PRO A 259 -17.58 1.19 -0.85
N LEU A 260 -18.20 0.68 -1.91
CA LEU A 260 -19.59 0.95 -2.22
C LEU A 260 -20.53 0.33 -1.18
N ILE A 261 -20.35 -0.96 -0.87
CA ILE A 261 -21.12 -1.64 0.18
C ILE A 261 -20.94 -0.93 1.52
N PHE A 262 -19.71 -0.56 1.87
CA PHE A 262 -19.40 0.18 3.09
C PHE A 262 -20.16 1.51 3.17
N ARG A 263 -20.16 2.31 2.09
CA ARG A 263 -20.88 3.59 2.03
C ARG A 263 -22.39 3.44 2.03
N MET A 264 -22.92 2.43 1.34
CA MET A 264 -24.36 2.15 1.35
C MET A 264 -24.81 1.73 2.75
N ARG A 265 -24.02 0.91 3.45
CA ARG A 265 -24.30 0.51 4.84
C ARG A 265 -24.34 1.67 5.81
N GLU A 266 -23.41 2.62 5.70
CA GLU A 266 -23.50 3.87 6.46
C GLU A 266 -24.77 4.66 6.13
N ALA A 267 -25.16 4.72 4.85
CA ALA A 267 -26.34 5.47 4.41
C ALA A 267 -27.67 4.87 4.92
N VAL A 268 -27.76 3.54 5.04
CA VAL A 268 -28.95 2.85 5.58
C VAL A 268 -28.93 2.70 7.10
N GLY A 269 -27.94 3.29 7.80
CA GLY A 269 -27.87 3.27 9.26
C GLY A 269 -27.30 1.99 9.87
N GLU A 270 -26.63 1.14 9.09
CA GLU A 270 -25.98 -0.11 9.54
C GLU A 270 -24.45 -0.06 9.33
N PRO A 271 -23.72 0.93 9.90
CA PRO A 271 -22.30 1.15 9.60
C PRO A 271 -21.42 -0.03 10.04
N LEU A 272 -20.37 -0.29 9.26
CA LEU A 272 -19.38 -1.33 9.55
C LEU A 272 -18.22 -0.77 10.39
N ALA A 273 -17.77 -1.53 11.39
CA ALA A 273 -16.57 -1.17 12.14
C ALA A 273 -15.30 -1.37 11.29
N THR A 274 -14.49 -0.32 11.13
CA THR A 274 -13.28 -0.35 10.28
C THR A 274 -12.10 -1.09 10.89
N THR A 275 -12.13 -1.38 12.20
CA THR A 275 -10.99 -1.96 12.94
C THR A 275 -10.53 -3.30 12.37
N ARG A 276 -11.48 -4.09 11.85
CA ARG A 276 -11.22 -5.43 11.24
C ARG A 276 -11.22 -5.39 9.71
N LEU A 277 -11.46 -4.24 9.11
CA LEU A 277 -11.44 -4.06 7.67
C LEU A 277 -10.01 -3.75 7.19
N PRO A 278 -9.73 -3.97 5.88
CA PRO A 278 -8.49 -3.54 5.25
C PRO A 278 -8.13 -2.09 5.59
N LEU A 279 -6.83 -1.80 5.64
CA LEU A 279 -6.34 -0.52 6.16
C LEU A 279 -6.90 0.69 5.41
N ALA A 280 -7.19 0.56 4.12
CA ALA A 280 -7.86 1.58 3.32
C ALA A 280 -9.15 2.15 3.96
N PHE A 281 -9.93 1.30 4.63
CA PHE A 281 -11.17 1.73 5.28
C PHE A 281 -10.90 2.59 6.52
N ALA A 282 -9.74 2.49 7.17
CA ALA A 282 -9.41 3.34 8.31
C ALA A 282 -9.45 4.84 7.94
N ARG A 283 -9.21 5.18 6.66
CA ARG A 283 -9.27 6.57 6.19
C ARG A 283 -10.64 7.21 6.37
N SER A 284 -11.73 6.44 6.31
CA SER A 284 -13.09 6.97 6.49
C SER A 284 -13.30 7.50 7.91
N ASP A 285 -12.64 6.91 8.89
CA ASP A 285 -12.78 7.27 10.29
C ASP A 285 -12.03 8.55 10.65
N LEU A 286 -11.13 9.07 9.78
CA LEU A 286 -10.43 10.34 10.06
C LEU A 286 -11.33 11.58 9.94
N ARG A 287 -12.53 11.43 9.40
CA ARG A 287 -13.50 12.52 9.24
C ARG A 287 -13.87 13.13 10.59
N SER A 288 -14.21 14.41 10.60
CA SER A 288 -14.56 15.14 11.82
C SER A 288 -15.88 14.70 12.46
N ASN A 289 -16.76 14.04 11.71
CA ASN A 289 -18.03 13.48 12.21
C ASN A 289 -17.87 12.11 12.90
N ALA A 290 -16.70 11.46 12.77
CA ALA A 290 -16.41 10.24 13.48
C ALA A 290 -16.06 10.53 14.96
N GLY A 291 -16.36 9.58 15.84
CA GLY A 291 -15.99 9.66 17.24
C GLY A 291 -14.47 9.74 17.41
N TRP A 292 -14.00 10.56 18.35
CA TRP A 292 -12.56 10.84 18.54
C TRP A 292 -11.73 9.57 18.81
N LYS A 293 -12.28 8.59 19.53
CA LYS A 293 -11.62 7.29 19.73
C LYS A 293 -11.34 6.58 18.40
N ALA A 294 -12.33 6.48 17.51
CA ALA A 294 -12.16 5.85 16.20
C ALA A 294 -11.17 6.63 15.34
N ARG A 295 -11.20 7.96 15.39
CA ARG A 295 -10.22 8.84 14.71
C ARG A 295 -8.79 8.55 15.17
N ILE A 296 -8.56 8.39 16.47
CA ILE A 296 -7.23 8.06 17.02
C ILE A 296 -6.80 6.67 16.56
N GLU A 297 -7.65 5.64 16.71
CA GLU A 297 -7.32 4.27 16.31
C GLU A 297 -7.00 4.17 14.80
N ALA A 298 -7.77 4.86 13.97
CA ALA A 298 -7.50 4.96 12.54
C ALA A 298 -6.19 5.70 12.24
N ALA A 299 -5.96 6.83 12.91
CA ALA A 299 -4.75 7.63 12.71
C ALA A 299 -3.49 6.85 13.09
N GLU A 300 -3.51 6.15 14.23
CA GLU A 300 -2.40 5.30 14.67
C GLU A 300 -2.15 4.17 13.66
N ARG A 301 -3.20 3.47 13.20
CA ARG A 301 -3.07 2.41 12.17
C ARG A 301 -2.47 2.92 10.86
N LEU A 302 -2.87 4.10 10.40
CA LEU A 302 -2.35 4.70 9.16
C LEU A 302 -0.94 5.28 9.35
N ALA A 303 -0.61 5.78 10.53
CA ALA A 303 0.73 6.30 10.82
C ALA A 303 1.78 5.18 10.94
N ARG A 304 1.40 4.01 11.48
CA ARG A 304 2.28 2.83 11.54
C ARG A 304 2.79 2.39 10.17
N THR A 305 1.97 2.60 9.13
CA THR A 305 2.33 2.28 7.75
C THR A 305 2.92 3.45 6.99
N GLY A 306 3.07 4.63 7.60
CA GLY A 306 3.52 5.85 6.94
C GLY A 306 2.48 6.50 6.02
N ALA A 307 1.26 5.97 5.93
CA ALA A 307 0.19 6.57 5.13
C ALA A 307 -0.31 7.92 5.71
N LEU A 308 -0.26 8.07 7.04
CA LEU A 308 -0.59 9.32 7.73
C LEU A 308 0.67 10.06 8.21
N PRO A 309 0.88 11.33 7.84
CA PRO A 309 2.01 12.11 8.32
C PRO A 309 2.00 12.29 9.86
N PRO A 310 3.17 12.26 10.53
CA PRO A 310 3.25 12.38 11.99
C PRO A 310 2.61 13.65 12.56
N ASN A 311 2.72 14.78 11.86
CA ASN A 311 2.09 16.04 12.29
C ASN A 311 0.55 15.98 12.28
N GLN A 312 -0.03 15.22 11.36
CA GLN A 312 -1.49 15.03 11.32
C GLN A 312 -1.95 14.11 12.45
N LEU A 313 -1.18 13.06 12.75
CA LEU A 313 -1.40 12.21 13.92
C LEU A 313 -1.34 13.04 15.22
N LEU A 314 -0.30 13.86 15.38
CA LEU A 314 -0.17 14.76 16.53
C LEU A 314 -1.35 15.72 16.65
N GLY A 315 -1.81 16.28 15.53
CA GLY A 315 -3.01 17.11 15.47
C GLY A 315 -4.23 16.40 16.06
N ILE A 316 -4.48 15.14 15.68
CA ILE A 316 -5.60 14.33 16.18
C ILE A 316 -5.46 14.01 17.68
N TRP A 317 -4.25 13.65 18.12
CA TRP A 317 -4.00 13.34 19.54
C TRP A 317 -4.17 14.56 20.45
N THR A 318 -3.93 15.77 19.95
CA THR A 318 -3.92 17.01 20.76
C THR A 318 -5.23 17.81 20.69
N GLU A 319 -6.25 17.34 19.95
CA GLU A 319 -7.51 18.07 19.79
C GLU A 319 -8.26 18.32 21.11
N ARG A 320 -8.15 17.39 22.07
CA ARG A 320 -8.97 17.36 23.29
C ARG A 320 -8.20 16.72 24.44
N LYS A 321 -8.65 16.95 25.67
CA LYS A 321 -8.17 16.17 26.83
C LYS A 321 -8.67 14.72 26.74
N PRO A 322 -7.90 13.73 27.24
CA PRO A 322 -8.33 12.33 27.25
C PRO A 322 -9.71 12.18 27.88
N ALA A 323 -10.59 11.42 27.21
CA ALA A 323 -12.00 11.33 27.60
C ALA A 323 -12.24 10.37 28.78
N ALA A 324 -11.31 9.46 29.03
CA ALA A 324 -11.34 8.50 30.13
C ALA A 324 -9.91 8.11 30.53
N SER A 325 -9.75 7.14 31.43
CA SER A 325 -8.48 6.46 31.71
C SER A 325 -8.43 5.08 31.03
N GLY A 326 -7.24 4.52 30.90
CA GLY A 326 -7.02 3.17 30.38
C GLY A 326 -6.68 3.11 28.90
N GLY A 327 -5.73 2.22 28.56
CA GLY A 327 -5.41 1.82 27.20
C GLY A 327 -5.03 3.02 26.31
N LEU A 328 -5.83 3.25 25.26
CA LEU A 328 -5.63 4.35 24.31
C LEU A 328 -5.57 5.72 25.01
N TRP A 329 -6.38 5.94 26.05
CA TRP A 329 -6.43 7.25 26.71
C TRP A 329 -5.19 7.55 27.54
N ASP A 330 -4.59 6.54 28.17
CA ASP A 330 -3.34 6.69 28.92
C ASP A 330 -2.18 7.00 27.96
N ARG A 331 -2.18 6.39 26.77
CA ARG A 331 -1.23 6.72 25.70
C ARG A 331 -1.37 8.17 25.24
N VAL A 332 -2.60 8.63 24.97
CA VAL A 332 -2.83 10.04 24.60
C VAL A 332 -2.41 10.97 25.74
N ALA A 333 -2.72 10.64 27.00
CA ALA A 333 -2.32 11.44 28.15
C ALA A 333 -0.79 11.57 28.28
N ALA A 334 -0.07 10.45 28.12
CA ALA A 334 1.38 10.41 28.19
C ALA A 334 2.02 11.26 27.09
N LEU A 335 1.54 11.13 25.85
CA LEU A 335 2.00 11.94 24.73
C LEU A 335 1.72 13.43 24.96
N GLN A 336 0.50 13.81 25.36
CA GLN A 336 0.16 15.22 25.59
C GLN A 336 1.00 15.85 26.72
N ALA A 337 1.23 15.11 27.81
CA ALA A 337 2.09 15.58 28.89
C ALA A 337 3.53 15.82 28.40
N PHE A 338 4.04 14.93 27.55
CA PHE A 338 5.34 15.08 26.92
C PHE A 338 5.38 16.24 25.92
N ASP A 339 4.38 16.40 25.08
CA ASP A 339 4.29 17.49 24.10
C ASP A 339 4.30 18.87 24.80
N VAL A 340 3.53 19.02 25.88
CA VAL A 340 3.54 20.23 26.71
C VAL A 340 4.93 20.47 27.33
N ALA A 341 5.61 19.42 27.80
CA ALA A 341 6.96 19.55 28.33
C ALA A 341 7.97 19.98 27.24
N MET A 342 7.85 19.42 26.03
CA MET A 342 8.65 19.80 24.87
C MET A 342 8.42 21.25 24.45
N LEU A 343 7.17 21.72 24.45
CA LEU A 343 6.83 23.13 24.19
C LEU A 343 7.43 24.07 25.24
N ALA A 344 7.47 23.67 26.51
CA ALA A 344 8.11 24.45 27.57
C ALA A 344 9.64 24.48 27.46
N GLY A 345 10.26 23.51 26.78
CA GLY A 345 11.70 23.47 26.48
C GLY A 345 12.62 23.26 27.69
N LYS A 346 12.08 22.83 28.84
CA LYS A 346 12.87 22.63 30.07
C LYS A 346 13.33 21.17 30.19
N PRO A 347 14.65 20.89 30.33
CA PRO A 347 15.17 19.51 30.41
C PRO A 347 14.52 18.65 31.50
N GLY A 348 14.32 19.19 32.71
CA GLY A 348 13.76 18.43 33.84
C GLY A 348 12.33 17.88 33.58
N PRO A 349 11.35 18.72 33.20
CA PRO A 349 10.03 18.26 32.78
C PRO A 349 10.06 17.27 31.60
N VAL A 350 10.88 17.52 30.58
CA VAL A 350 11.02 16.64 29.42
C VAL A 350 11.54 15.27 29.85
N ALA A 351 12.61 15.21 30.66
CA ALA A 351 13.20 13.97 31.16
C ALA A 351 12.18 13.10 31.92
N ARG A 352 11.30 13.72 32.72
CA ARG A 352 10.25 12.98 33.46
C ARG A 352 9.14 12.44 32.56
N ALA A 353 8.77 13.17 31.52
CA ALA A 353 7.68 12.78 30.63
C ALA A 353 8.12 11.84 29.49
N LEU A 354 9.40 11.84 29.13
CA LEU A 354 9.93 11.11 27.98
C LEU A 354 9.74 9.59 28.10
N GLY A 355 10.09 8.99 29.24
CA GLY A 355 9.98 7.54 29.44
C GLY A 355 8.55 7.01 29.25
N PRO A 356 7.54 7.54 29.97
CA PRO A 356 6.14 7.13 29.78
C PRO A 356 5.62 7.35 28.36
N ALA A 357 5.94 8.49 27.74
CA ALA A 357 5.52 8.76 26.36
C ALA A 357 6.15 7.76 25.38
N TRP A 358 7.44 7.49 25.50
CA TRP A 358 8.15 6.53 24.67
C TRP A 358 7.58 5.12 24.81
N ALA A 359 7.39 4.64 26.04
CA ALA A 359 6.79 3.32 26.28
C ALA A 359 5.40 3.20 25.65
N ALA A 360 4.60 4.27 25.67
CA ALA A 360 3.29 4.30 25.04
C ALA A 360 3.37 4.27 23.50
N MET A 361 4.42 4.83 22.90
CA MET A 361 4.67 4.76 21.46
C MET A 361 5.15 3.38 21.04
N VAL A 362 6.07 2.76 21.80
CA VAL A 362 6.52 1.37 21.57
C VAL A 362 5.34 0.41 21.61
N ALA A 363 4.49 0.51 22.63
CA ALA A 363 3.29 -0.33 22.76
C ALA A 363 2.26 -0.15 21.61
N ALA A 364 2.38 0.93 20.84
CA ALA A 364 1.54 1.22 19.69
C ALA A 364 2.30 1.13 18.35
N GLU A 365 3.57 0.72 18.34
CA GLU A 365 4.48 0.67 17.17
C GLU A 365 4.61 2.03 16.45
N LEU A 366 4.65 3.13 17.21
CA LEU A 366 4.73 4.52 16.73
C LEU A 366 6.07 5.19 17.04
N GLU A 367 7.13 4.39 17.23
CA GLU A 367 8.48 4.84 17.58
C GLU A 367 9.05 5.82 16.56
N VAL A 368 8.95 5.49 15.26
CA VAL A 368 9.48 6.31 14.17
C VAL A 368 8.67 7.59 13.97
N PRO A 369 7.31 7.56 13.92
CA PRO A 369 6.52 8.80 13.93
C PRO A 369 6.85 9.72 15.11
N PHE A 370 7.07 9.17 16.30
CA PHE A 370 7.49 9.95 17.47
C PHE A 370 8.89 10.55 17.28
N ALA A 371 9.85 9.78 16.77
CA ALA A 371 11.20 10.25 16.47
C ALA A 371 11.21 11.35 15.42
N GLN A 372 10.38 11.27 14.38
CA GLN A 372 10.23 12.31 13.36
C GLN A 372 9.66 13.61 13.92
N LEU A 373 8.73 13.53 14.89
CA LEU A 373 8.16 14.71 15.54
C LEU A 373 9.14 15.39 16.51
N TYR A 374 9.88 14.59 17.29
CA TYR A 374 10.56 15.09 18.48
C TYR A 374 12.07 14.82 18.53
N GLY A 375 12.61 13.89 17.76
CA GLY A 375 13.99 13.41 17.84
C GLY A 375 15.02 14.52 17.73
N THR A 376 14.94 15.37 16.70
CA THR A 376 15.85 16.51 16.51
C THR A 376 15.78 17.49 17.67
N ARG A 377 14.57 17.79 18.18
CA ARG A 377 14.40 18.72 19.30
C ARG A 377 14.92 18.12 20.61
N LEU A 378 14.71 16.83 20.82
CA LEU A 378 15.22 16.09 21.98
C LEU A 378 16.75 16.09 22.00
N ALA A 379 17.40 15.86 20.86
CA ALA A 379 18.85 15.84 20.74
C ALA A 379 19.52 17.19 21.05
N ARG A 380 18.78 18.30 20.97
CA ARG A 380 19.27 19.66 21.29
C ARG A 380 19.11 20.03 22.76
N LEU A 381 18.39 19.23 23.56
CA LEU A 381 18.21 19.49 24.98
C LEU A 381 19.37 18.89 25.78
N GLU A 382 19.82 19.63 26.80
CA GLU A 382 20.80 19.16 27.77
C GLU A 382 20.14 18.18 28.76
N LEU A 383 19.83 16.97 28.27
CA LEU A 383 19.34 15.86 29.07
C LEU A 383 20.53 15.08 29.65
N GLU A 384 20.33 14.49 30.83
CA GLU A 384 21.34 13.69 31.53
C GLU A 384 20.83 12.26 31.83
N GLY A 385 21.76 11.35 32.11
CA GLY A 385 21.45 9.98 32.53
C GLY A 385 20.61 9.17 31.52
N GLU A 386 19.62 8.45 32.03
CA GLU A 386 18.72 7.60 31.23
C GLU A 386 17.97 8.40 30.15
N ALA A 387 17.52 9.62 30.47
CA ALA A 387 16.77 10.46 29.54
C ALA A 387 17.63 10.88 28.34
N ALA A 388 18.93 11.14 28.57
CA ALA A 388 19.87 11.45 27.49
C ALA A 388 20.11 10.25 26.57
N ARG A 389 20.28 9.06 27.14
CA ARG A 389 20.42 7.81 26.35
C ARG A 389 19.18 7.51 25.53
N LEU A 390 18.01 7.66 26.13
CA LEU A 390 16.75 7.45 25.44
C LEU A 390 16.55 8.50 24.32
N ALA A 391 16.78 9.78 24.59
CA ALA A 391 16.72 10.84 23.59
C ALA A 391 17.67 10.58 22.41
N PHE A 392 18.89 10.08 22.68
CA PHE A 392 19.84 9.69 21.64
C PHE A 392 19.28 8.56 20.76
N ARG A 393 18.83 7.45 21.36
CA ARG A 393 18.22 6.32 20.62
C ARG A 393 17.01 6.74 19.79
N ILE A 394 16.16 7.61 20.33
CA ILE A 394 15.02 8.18 19.60
C ILE A 394 15.49 9.03 18.42
N GLY A 395 16.53 9.86 18.62
CA GLY A 395 17.13 10.66 17.57
C GLY A 395 17.64 9.83 16.39
N LEU A 396 18.21 8.66 16.66
CA LEU A 396 18.68 7.73 15.62
C LEU A 396 17.58 7.12 14.76
N LEU A 397 16.32 7.20 15.19
CA LEU A 397 15.15 6.73 14.42
C LEU A 397 14.53 7.83 13.54
N GLY A 398 15.00 9.08 13.67
CA GLY A 398 14.49 10.22 12.91
C GLY A 398 15.31 10.55 11.66
N ASP A 399 14.93 11.61 10.97
CA ASP A 399 15.56 12.01 9.70
C ASP A 399 16.98 12.57 9.89
N ASP A 400 17.26 13.22 11.03
CA ASP A 400 18.57 13.80 11.40
C ASP A 400 19.52 12.78 12.09
N TYR A 401 19.28 11.48 11.94
CA TYR A 401 20.00 10.42 12.66
C TYR A 401 21.54 10.54 12.56
N GLU A 402 22.07 10.84 11.38
CA GLU A 402 23.52 10.94 11.13
C GLU A 402 24.12 12.15 11.87
N ALA A 403 23.48 13.32 11.78
CA ALA A 403 23.93 14.52 12.48
C ALA A 403 23.88 14.34 14.01
N ILE A 404 22.84 13.67 14.51
CA ILE A 404 22.71 13.34 15.93
C ILE A 404 23.80 12.36 16.38
N ALA A 405 24.13 11.37 15.56
CA ALA A 405 25.21 10.43 15.82
C ALA A 405 26.58 11.12 15.87
N GLN A 406 26.88 11.99 14.91
CA GLN A 406 28.16 12.72 14.84
C GLN A 406 28.37 13.66 16.04
N ALA A 407 27.28 14.22 16.59
CA ALA A 407 27.35 15.09 17.76
C ALA A 407 27.50 14.33 19.09
N ARG A 408 27.33 13.00 19.10
CA ARG A 408 27.35 12.17 20.31
C ARG A 408 28.75 11.58 20.56
N GLN A 409 29.23 11.71 21.79
CA GLN A 409 30.34 10.89 22.28
C GLN A 409 29.76 9.56 22.80
N PRO A 410 30.28 8.40 22.37
CA PRO A 410 29.73 7.10 22.76
C PRO A 410 29.87 6.87 24.27
N ALA A 411 28.76 6.66 24.97
CA ALA A 411 28.78 6.34 26.39
C ALA A 411 29.00 4.84 26.69
N SER A 412 28.88 3.98 25.67
CA SER A 412 29.04 2.53 25.76
C SER A 412 29.49 1.94 24.42
N ALA A 413 29.91 0.67 24.42
CA ALA A 413 30.21 -0.06 23.18
C ALA A 413 28.99 -0.18 22.26
N GLU A 414 27.80 -0.33 22.84
CA GLU A 414 26.54 -0.36 22.08
C GLU A 414 26.25 0.99 21.41
N GLU A 415 26.41 2.11 22.13
CA GLU A 415 26.29 3.45 21.51
C GLU A 415 27.34 3.64 20.42
N GLY A 416 28.58 3.19 20.65
CA GLY A 416 29.64 3.23 19.64
C GLY A 416 29.24 2.48 18.36
N PHE A 417 28.66 1.29 18.50
CA PHE A 417 28.14 0.52 17.36
C PHE A 417 27.00 1.23 16.63
N LEU A 418 26.04 1.81 17.35
CA LEU A 418 24.94 2.56 16.76
C LEU A 418 25.41 3.83 16.04
N ILE A 419 26.39 4.55 16.60
CA ILE A 419 27.02 5.71 15.95
C ILE A 419 27.71 5.27 14.65
N ALA A 420 28.48 4.18 14.70
CA ALA A 420 29.14 3.62 13.52
C ALA A 420 28.15 3.22 12.41
N LEU A 421 27.01 2.64 12.75
CA LEU A 421 25.93 2.35 11.78
C LEU A 421 25.37 3.64 11.17
N ALA A 422 25.13 4.66 12.00
CA ALA A 422 24.56 5.94 11.57
C ALA A 422 25.50 6.72 10.64
N THR A 423 26.82 6.69 10.89
CA THR A 423 27.84 7.36 10.07
C THR A 423 28.34 6.50 8.90
N GLY A 424 28.08 5.20 8.93
CA GLY A 424 28.61 4.22 7.98
C GLY A 424 30.09 3.86 8.21
N GLU A 425 30.66 4.24 9.35
CA GLU A 425 32.06 4.00 9.72
C GLU A 425 32.19 2.75 10.59
N LEU A 426 32.07 1.57 9.98
CA LEU A 426 32.02 0.28 10.69
C LEU A 426 33.38 -0.44 10.81
N ASP A 427 34.45 0.16 10.29
CA ASP A 427 35.79 -0.43 10.31
C ASP A 427 36.31 -0.58 11.76
N GLY A 428 36.69 -1.80 12.12
CA GLY A 428 37.24 -2.11 13.46
C GLY A 428 36.21 -2.09 14.60
N VAL A 429 34.92 -1.92 14.30
CA VAL A 429 33.85 -1.96 15.29
C VAL A 429 33.52 -3.41 15.64
N SER A 430 33.38 -3.71 16.94
CA SER A 430 32.98 -5.05 17.40
C SER A 430 31.46 -5.19 17.38
N PRO A 431 30.90 -6.26 16.75
CA PRO A 431 29.46 -6.47 16.73
C PRO A 431 28.93 -6.87 18.12
N PRO A 432 27.78 -6.32 18.56
CA PRO A 432 27.19 -6.69 19.85
C PRO A 432 26.52 -8.07 19.85
N ASP A 433 25.99 -8.51 18.70
CA ASP A 433 25.24 -9.76 18.53
C ASP A 433 25.39 -10.29 17.07
N PRO A 434 24.83 -11.47 16.74
CA PRO A 434 24.90 -12.02 15.37
C PRO A 434 24.27 -11.13 14.31
N LEU A 435 23.23 -10.37 14.64
CA LEU A 435 22.67 -9.39 13.71
C LEU A 435 23.70 -8.29 13.44
N GLY A 436 24.33 -7.73 14.48
CA GLY A 436 25.35 -6.71 14.36
C GLY A 436 26.52 -7.14 13.47
N ALA A 437 26.92 -8.41 13.54
CA ALA A 437 27.94 -8.97 12.64
C ALA A 437 27.46 -8.96 11.18
N ALA A 438 26.24 -9.40 10.92
CA ALA A 438 25.65 -9.40 9.58
C ALA A 438 25.44 -8.00 9.00
N LEU A 439 25.14 -7.01 9.85
CA LEU A 439 25.10 -5.60 9.47
C LEU A 439 26.49 -5.12 9.04
N ILE A 440 27.54 -5.36 9.85
CA ILE A 440 28.92 -5.02 9.48
C ILE A 440 29.29 -5.65 8.13
N ASP A 441 28.99 -6.93 7.93
CA ASP A 441 29.28 -7.63 6.68
C ASP A 441 28.55 -7.00 5.48
N GLY A 442 27.30 -6.55 5.66
CA GLY A 442 26.51 -5.89 4.61
C GLY A 442 27.03 -4.50 4.22
N PHE A 443 27.67 -3.80 5.15
CA PHE A 443 28.35 -2.52 4.90
C PHE A 443 29.82 -2.69 4.45
N GLY A 444 30.39 -3.89 4.61
CA GLY A 444 31.75 -4.19 4.21
C GLY A 444 31.99 -4.08 2.70
N PRO A 445 33.26 -3.87 2.26
CA PRO A 445 33.61 -3.81 0.84
C PRO A 445 33.40 -5.14 0.10
N GLY A 446 33.36 -6.27 0.83
CA GLY A 446 33.11 -7.61 0.31
C GLY A 446 31.65 -8.03 0.28
N ALA A 447 30.71 -7.14 0.60
CA ALA A 447 29.29 -7.47 0.67
C ALA A 447 28.75 -7.98 -0.67
N ASP A 448 28.21 -9.20 -0.68
CA ASP A 448 27.65 -9.86 -1.86
C ASP A 448 26.11 -9.78 -1.88
N PRO A 449 25.51 -9.09 -2.85
CA PRO A 449 24.05 -9.09 -3.06
C PRO A 449 23.46 -10.46 -3.39
N GLY A 450 24.29 -11.40 -3.86
CA GLY A 450 23.86 -12.68 -4.41
C GLY A 450 23.67 -12.63 -5.93
N ALA A 451 23.79 -13.80 -6.57
CA ALA A 451 23.81 -13.92 -8.03
C ALA A 451 22.54 -13.41 -8.72
N ALA A 452 21.36 -13.60 -8.10
CA ALA A 452 20.09 -13.15 -8.68
C ALA A 452 20.00 -11.62 -8.73
N GLN A 453 20.38 -10.94 -7.64
CA GLN A 453 20.37 -9.49 -7.51
C GLN A 453 21.46 -8.86 -8.36
N LEU A 454 22.67 -9.43 -8.38
CA LEU A 454 23.74 -8.98 -9.27
C LEU A 454 23.32 -9.01 -10.74
N ARG A 455 22.55 -10.02 -11.16
CA ARG A 455 22.01 -10.08 -12.52
C ARG A 455 21.02 -8.95 -12.79
N LEU A 456 20.11 -8.63 -11.86
CA LEU A 456 19.19 -7.49 -12.02
C LEU A 456 19.96 -6.18 -12.19
N LEU A 457 21.00 -5.96 -11.39
CA LEU A 457 21.85 -4.77 -11.48
C LEU A 457 22.60 -4.70 -12.82
N ALA A 458 23.19 -5.82 -13.26
CA ALA A 458 23.91 -5.90 -14.53
C ALA A 458 22.99 -5.69 -15.75
N ASP A 459 21.74 -6.13 -15.66
CA ASP A 459 20.71 -5.98 -16.70
C ASP A 459 20.06 -4.58 -16.70
N GLY A 460 20.47 -3.66 -15.81
CA GLY A 460 19.87 -2.33 -15.69
C GLY A 460 18.46 -2.31 -15.07
N ARG A 461 18.05 -3.40 -14.41
CA ARG A 461 16.71 -3.58 -13.80
C ARG A 461 16.72 -3.15 -12.34
N LEU A 462 17.10 -1.89 -12.09
CA LEU A 462 17.34 -1.34 -10.76
C LEU A 462 16.10 -1.40 -9.85
N GLY A 463 14.91 -1.11 -10.38
CA GLY A 463 13.67 -1.12 -9.61
C GLY A 463 13.29 -2.51 -9.11
N GLU A 464 13.58 -3.53 -9.89
CA GLU A 464 13.37 -4.92 -9.48
C GLU A 464 14.40 -5.35 -8.44
N ALA A 465 15.64 -4.86 -8.52
CA ALA A 465 16.64 -5.07 -7.47
C ALA A 465 16.24 -4.40 -6.15
N ILE A 466 15.66 -3.20 -6.21
CA ILE A 466 15.12 -2.49 -5.04
C ILE A 466 13.97 -3.27 -4.41
N LEU A 467 12.98 -3.72 -5.20
CA LEU A 467 11.87 -4.55 -4.70
C LEU A 467 12.39 -5.83 -4.04
N ALA A 468 13.38 -6.50 -4.66
CA ALA A 468 14.00 -7.67 -4.05
C ALA A 468 14.71 -7.35 -2.72
N ALA A 469 15.33 -6.18 -2.57
CA ALA A 469 15.96 -5.77 -1.31
C ALA A 469 14.92 -5.45 -0.21
N ILE A 470 13.78 -4.87 -0.59
CA ILE A 470 12.63 -4.64 0.30
C ILE A 470 12.14 -5.97 0.88
N ASP A 471 11.93 -6.99 0.03
CA ASP A 471 11.48 -8.32 0.45
C ASP A 471 12.51 -9.00 1.38
N LEU A 472 13.79 -8.97 1.00
CA LEU A 472 14.88 -9.54 1.82
C LEU A 472 15.01 -8.90 3.20
N ILE A 473 14.90 -7.57 3.35
CA ILE A 473 14.93 -6.93 4.68
C ILE A 473 13.67 -7.26 5.48
N THR A 474 12.54 -7.36 4.79
CA THR A 474 11.26 -7.71 5.41
C THR A 474 11.27 -9.13 5.98
N ASP A 475 11.93 -10.07 5.30
CA ASP A 475 12.17 -11.43 5.82
C ASP A 475 13.28 -11.44 6.89
N GLY A 476 14.35 -10.67 6.70
CA GLY A 476 15.44 -10.55 7.67
C GLY A 476 15.02 -9.96 9.02
N ALA A 477 14.08 -9.01 9.04
CA ALA A 477 13.48 -8.49 10.26
C ALA A 477 12.73 -9.57 11.08
N ARG A 478 12.33 -10.67 10.45
CA ARG A 478 11.68 -11.84 11.09
C ARG A 478 12.65 -12.95 11.48
N GLY A 479 13.95 -12.75 11.27
CA GLY A 479 15.00 -13.64 11.79
C GLY A 479 15.96 -14.23 10.75
N ASP A 480 15.74 -14.02 9.44
CA ASP A 480 16.73 -14.44 8.43
C ASP A 480 17.87 -13.42 8.31
N ILE A 481 18.85 -13.54 9.21
CA ILE A 481 19.99 -12.63 9.29
C ILE A 481 20.80 -12.59 7.98
N GLY A 482 20.85 -13.69 7.22
CA GLY A 482 21.59 -13.75 5.96
C GLY A 482 20.97 -12.88 4.86
N ASP A 483 19.65 -12.68 4.91
CA ASP A 483 18.91 -11.84 3.98
C ASP A 483 19.17 -10.36 4.21
N VAL A 484 19.39 -9.97 5.47
CA VAL A 484 19.77 -8.60 5.85
C VAL A 484 21.08 -8.18 5.16
N THR A 485 22.13 -9.01 5.26
CA THR A 485 23.43 -8.72 4.64
C THR A 485 23.30 -8.50 3.13
N ARG A 486 22.57 -9.39 2.44
CA ARG A 486 22.38 -9.30 0.97
C ARG A 486 21.61 -8.05 0.59
N ALA A 487 20.54 -7.74 1.33
CA ALA A 487 19.73 -6.58 1.02
C ALA A 487 20.46 -5.25 1.23
N LEU A 488 21.24 -5.12 2.31
CA LEU A 488 22.10 -3.94 2.53
C LEU A 488 23.12 -3.80 1.39
N ALA A 489 23.72 -4.91 0.94
CA ALA A 489 24.63 -4.89 -0.21
C ALA A 489 23.93 -4.38 -1.49
N VAL A 490 22.68 -4.79 -1.74
CA VAL A 490 21.87 -4.28 -2.87
C VAL A 490 21.63 -2.77 -2.73
N LEU A 491 21.07 -2.34 -1.60
CA LEU A 491 20.69 -0.93 -1.37
C LEU A 491 21.88 0.00 -1.58
N ARG A 492 23.06 -0.38 -1.07
CA ARG A 492 24.28 0.40 -1.22
C ARG A 492 24.77 0.46 -2.67
N LYS A 493 24.73 -0.67 -3.40
CA LYS A 493 25.12 -0.69 -4.83
C LYS A 493 24.21 0.16 -5.70
N VAL A 494 22.95 0.38 -5.32
CA VAL A 494 22.02 1.28 -6.02
C VAL A 494 22.02 2.71 -5.48
N GLY A 495 22.93 3.04 -4.56
CA GLY A 495 23.09 4.41 -4.02
C GLY A 495 22.13 4.78 -2.89
N LEU A 496 21.35 3.83 -2.36
CA LEU A 496 20.39 4.03 -1.26
C LEU A 496 21.05 3.83 0.12
N GLU A 497 22.22 4.46 0.32
CA GLU A 497 23.03 4.35 1.55
C GLU A 497 22.24 4.79 2.80
N SER A 498 21.50 5.90 2.72
CA SER A 498 20.70 6.37 3.86
C SER A 498 19.60 5.38 4.25
N VAL A 499 18.96 4.74 3.27
CA VAL A 499 17.93 3.72 3.56
C VAL A 499 18.56 2.50 4.20
N ALA A 500 19.75 2.08 3.73
CA ALA A 500 20.48 0.96 4.33
C ALA A 500 20.82 1.25 5.80
N ARG A 501 21.35 2.44 6.12
CA ARG A 501 21.71 2.84 7.49
C ARG A 501 20.50 2.95 8.41
N GLN A 502 19.43 3.62 7.97
CA GLN A 502 18.19 3.71 8.74
C GLN A 502 17.57 2.34 8.98
N SER A 503 17.59 1.45 7.99
CA SER A 503 17.09 0.07 8.14
C SER A 503 17.92 -0.72 9.15
N ALA A 504 19.25 -0.59 9.11
CA ALA A 504 20.15 -1.21 10.08
C ALA A 504 19.92 -0.70 11.51
N LEU A 505 19.77 0.62 11.68
CA LEU A 505 19.43 1.24 12.97
C LEU A 505 18.09 0.72 13.49
N GLN A 506 17.07 0.65 12.63
CA GLN A 506 15.75 0.14 13.01
C GLN A 506 15.77 -1.35 13.38
N LEU A 507 16.57 -2.19 12.72
CA LEU A 507 16.75 -3.60 13.10
C LEU A 507 17.41 -3.77 14.48
N MET A 508 18.23 -2.80 14.89
CA MET A 508 18.88 -2.79 16.21
C MET A 508 18.00 -2.18 17.30
N LEU A 509 17.19 -1.16 16.96
CA LEU A 509 16.47 -0.34 17.93
C LEU A 509 14.99 -0.72 18.09
N LEU A 510 14.37 -1.32 17.07
CA LEU A 510 12.97 -1.71 17.11
C LEU A 510 12.84 -3.20 17.47
N GLU A 511 12.08 -3.49 18.51
CA GLU A 511 11.76 -4.87 18.93
C GLU A 511 10.66 -5.45 18.01
N ARG A 512 11.03 -5.77 16.76
CA ARG A 512 10.12 -6.36 15.75
C ARG A 512 10.38 -7.83 15.44
N ARG A 513 11.23 -8.47 16.24
CA ARG A 513 11.63 -9.88 16.08
C ARG A 513 10.62 -10.81 16.78
N GLY A 514 9.38 -10.88 16.26
CA GLY A 514 8.41 -11.94 16.56
C GLY A 514 7.95 -12.10 18.00
#